data_AF-A0A315VH22-F1
#
_entry.id   AF-A0A315VH22-F1
#
_cell.length_a   1.000
_cell.length_b   1.000
_cell.length_c   1.000
_cell.angle_alpha   90.00
_cell.angle_beta   90.00
_cell.angle_gamma   90.00
#
_symmetry.space_group_name_H-M   'P 1'
#
loop_
_entity.id
_entity.type
_entity.pdbx_description
1 polymer ?
#
loop_
_entity_poly.entity_id
_entity_poly.type
_entity_poly.pdbx_seq_one_letter_code
_entity_poly.pdbx_strand_id
1 'polypeptide(L)'
;MQSLFGFHQLPSRTMINTRIPDGICLNGGMSVPSLITGEHLFCTCPYGFSGRHCETVIAKGDSCYEGIGVTYKGTVSKSVSGKTCKIWDLHTRKHYLSSDLHSGRHNYCRNIQYRLRPWCNVQINHQVVQEYCDIPPAELTCGQRTIQKQTKIVGGTVSTVESHPWIAAIFWRSKSNQKVFRCGGSLISACWVITAAHCFPEGSQMRHRDFSVTLGKNAINESDSTVEQTFRVEQIFIHELFNHTDQNYNNDIALLKLVAIHGKCAEETNSVKTVCLPPPLQSLPPGITCEIAGYGKENSGLWYNSQYLREAQVNLLADDVCRQKHYYGNMINNNMFCAARPDWSQDACQGDSGGPLVCEVNNTLFLFGIISWGDGCAKENKPGVYTRVTNYNKWIEEKTNLSTITTGTLFPQK
;
A
#
# COMPACT_ATOMS: atom_id res chain seq x y z
N MET A 1 23.82 -70.39 62.54
CA MET A 1 22.35 -70.38 62.40
C MET A 1 21.86 -68.93 62.48
N GLN A 2 20.74 -68.57 61.82
CA GLN A 2 19.77 -67.48 62.15
C GLN A 2 20.34 -66.12 62.68
N SER A 3 20.34 -64.99 61.93
CA SER A 3 19.25 -63.98 61.75
C SER A 3 19.03 -63.03 62.96
N LEU A 4 18.48 -61.79 62.89
CA LEU A 4 17.75 -61.03 61.84
C LEU A 4 17.80 -59.50 62.16
N PHE A 5 17.74 -58.60 61.15
CA PHE A 5 17.73 -57.09 61.23
C PHE A 5 18.99 -56.42 61.82
N GLY A 6 19.42 -55.17 61.50
CA GLY A 6 19.03 -54.07 60.59
C GLY A 6 20.11 -52.94 60.72
N PHE A 7 20.05 -51.70 60.17
CA PHE A 7 19.22 -50.98 59.18
C PHE A 7 19.94 -49.63 58.81
N HIS A 8 19.46 -48.87 57.80
CA HIS A 8 19.90 -47.50 57.37
C HIS A 8 21.30 -47.37 56.69
N GLN A 9 21.53 -46.55 55.65
CA GLN A 9 20.62 -45.72 54.80
C GLN A 9 21.19 -45.53 53.36
N LEU A 10 20.36 -45.13 52.39
CA LEU A 10 20.70 -44.87 50.97
C LEU A 10 20.57 -43.36 50.64
N PRO A 11 21.26 -42.84 49.60
CA PRO A 11 20.67 -42.73 48.25
C PRO A 11 21.71 -42.89 47.11
N SER A 12 21.39 -42.92 45.80
CA SER A 12 20.21 -43.36 45.02
C SER A 12 20.64 -43.50 43.54
N ARG A 13 19.93 -44.28 42.73
CA ARG A 13 20.16 -44.30 41.26
C ARG A 13 19.73 -42.97 40.62
N THR A 14 20.67 -42.24 40.04
CA THR A 14 20.36 -41.06 39.21
C THR A 14 19.77 -41.51 37.86
N MET A 15 18.46 -41.38 37.69
CA MET A 15 17.90 -41.31 36.34
C MET A 15 18.28 -39.95 35.74
N ILE A 16 18.91 -39.94 34.57
CA ILE A 16 19.23 -38.69 33.86
C ILE A 16 17.92 -38.14 33.29
N ASN A 17 17.31 -37.23 34.05
CA ASN A 17 16.07 -36.55 33.67
C ASN A 17 16.38 -35.41 32.69
N THR A 18 16.60 -35.74 31.42
CA THR A 18 16.68 -34.78 30.31
C THR A 18 15.32 -34.14 30.06
N ARG A 19 14.94 -33.20 30.93
CA ARG A 19 13.89 -32.23 30.60
C ARG A 19 14.35 -31.44 29.39
N ILE A 20 13.74 -31.71 28.24
CA ILE A 20 13.83 -30.85 27.06
C ILE A 20 13.27 -29.48 27.49
N PRO A 21 14.01 -28.36 27.31
CA PRO A 21 13.49 -27.04 27.65
C PRO A 21 12.22 -26.72 26.88
N ASP A 22 11.19 -26.27 27.59
CA ASP A 22 9.98 -25.72 26.98
C ASP A 22 10.34 -24.52 26.07
N GLY A 23 9.71 -24.44 24.90
CA GLY A 23 9.87 -23.33 23.96
C GLY A 23 10.95 -23.46 22.88
N ILE A 24 11.64 -24.61 22.73
CA ILE A 24 12.54 -24.84 21.57
C ILE A 24 11.78 -24.81 20.24
N CYS A 25 10.49 -25.18 20.24
CA CYS A 25 9.61 -25.04 19.09
C CYS A 25 8.43 -24.13 19.47
N LEU A 26 8.26 -23.05 18.72
CA LEU A 26 7.24 -22.03 18.90
C LEU A 26 5.95 -22.41 18.16
N ASN A 27 4.87 -21.65 18.38
CA ASN A 27 3.62 -21.71 17.61
C ASN A 27 2.99 -23.12 17.49
N GLY A 28 3.21 -23.99 18.49
CA GLY A 28 2.71 -25.38 18.49
C GLY A 28 3.56 -26.39 17.71
N GLY A 29 4.77 -26.03 17.30
CA GLY A 29 5.74 -26.97 16.71
C GLY A 29 6.18 -28.07 17.68
N MET A 30 6.41 -29.27 17.16
CA MET A 30 6.91 -30.42 17.95
C MET A 30 8.42 -30.61 17.73
N SER A 31 9.17 -30.76 18.83
CA SER A 31 10.61 -31.03 18.80
C SER A 31 10.90 -32.48 18.42
N VAL A 32 11.64 -32.69 17.33
CA VAL A 32 12.12 -34.02 16.92
C VAL A 32 13.53 -34.26 17.47
N PRO A 33 13.73 -35.26 18.35
CA PRO A 33 15.05 -35.61 18.86
C PRO A 33 15.84 -36.49 17.87
N SER A 34 17.16 -36.41 17.97
CA SER A 34 18.13 -37.30 17.33
C SER A 34 17.97 -38.73 17.85
N LEU A 35 17.78 -39.70 16.95
CA LEU A 35 17.71 -41.14 17.30
C LEU A 35 19.04 -41.71 17.85
N ILE A 36 20.14 -40.96 17.75
CA ILE A 36 21.48 -41.38 18.17
C ILE A 36 21.90 -40.68 19.48
N THR A 37 21.55 -39.40 19.66
CA THR A 37 22.00 -38.59 20.81
C THR A 37 20.88 -38.12 21.74
N GLY A 38 19.61 -38.27 21.36
CA GLY A 38 18.45 -37.78 22.11
C GLY A 38 18.25 -36.26 22.08
N GLU A 39 19.23 -35.50 21.61
CA GLU A 39 19.19 -34.03 21.52
C GLU A 39 18.25 -33.53 20.42
N HIS A 40 17.76 -32.29 20.56
CA HIS A 40 16.91 -31.66 19.55
C HIS A 40 17.62 -31.55 18.19
N LEU A 41 16.97 -32.08 17.13
CA LEU A 41 17.50 -32.09 15.77
C LEU A 41 16.80 -31.05 14.87
N PHE A 42 15.47 -30.97 14.93
CA PHE A 42 14.65 -29.95 14.25
C PHE A 42 13.23 -29.88 14.83
N CYS A 43 12.49 -28.81 14.52
CA CYS A 43 11.05 -28.72 14.80
C CYS A 43 10.22 -29.19 13.61
N THR A 44 9.13 -29.92 13.88
CA THR A 44 8.03 -30.14 12.91
C THR A 44 6.94 -29.12 13.19
N CYS A 45 6.65 -28.27 12.20
CA CYS A 45 5.74 -27.14 12.39
C CYS A 45 4.30 -27.50 11.99
N PRO A 46 3.29 -26.99 12.72
CA PRO A 46 1.89 -27.12 12.31
C PRO A 46 1.62 -26.32 11.03
N TYR A 47 0.52 -26.66 10.36
CA TYR A 47 0.10 -25.98 9.13
C TYR A 47 -0.03 -24.46 9.36
N GLY A 48 0.58 -23.67 8.48
CA GLY A 48 0.67 -22.22 8.63
C GLY A 48 1.96 -21.72 9.31
N PHE A 49 2.92 -22.57 9.67
CA PHE A 49 4.18 -22.16 10.30
C PHE A 49 5.42 -22.87 9.72
N SER A 50 6.56 -22.18 9.76
CA SER A 50 7.88 -22.64 9.27
C SER A 50 9.03 -21.93 10.03
N GLY A 51 10.28 -22.23 9.65
CA GLY A 51 11.49 -21.75 10.34
C GLY A 51 12.17 -22.86 11.14
N ARG A 52 13.30 -22.55 11.79
CA ARG A 52 14.07 -23.56 12.55
C ARG A 52 13.34 -24.00 13.83
N HIS A 53 12.60 -23.06 14.40
CA HIS A 53 11.86 -23.11 15.66
C HIS A 53 10.36 -22.85 15.44
N CYS A 54 9.86 -22.99 14.21
CA CYS A 54 8.47 -22.65 13.81
C CYS A 54 8.07 -21.17 14.04
N GLU A 55 9.07 -20.29 14.04
CA GLU A 55 9.01 -18.85 14.30
C GLU A 55 8.32 -18.02 13.20
N THR A 56 8.23 -18.54 11.98
CA THR A 56 7.76 -17.82 10.78
C THR A 56 6.36 -18.27 10.39
N VAL A 57 5.41 -17.34 10.30
CA VAL A 57 4.06 -17.62 9.76
C VAL A 57 4.14 -17.85 8.25
N ILE A 58 3.61 -18.96 7.75
CA ILE A 58 3.36 -19.18 6.32
C ILE A 58 2.10 -18.40 5.93
N ALA A 59 2.27 -17.09 5.76
CA ALA A 59 1.21 -16.21 5.29
C ALA A 59 0.95 -16.44 3.79
N LYS A 60 0.03 -17.37 3.47
CA LYS A 60 -0.79 -17.46 2.24
C LYS A 60 -0.13 -17.22 0.86
N GLY A 61 1.20 -17.34 0.76
CA GLY A 61 2.01 -16.82 -0.36
C GLY A 61 3.01 -17.82 -0.94
N ASP A 62 2.80 -19.12 -0.79
CA ASP A 62 3.63 -20.12 -1.48
C ASP A 62 3.55 -19.99 -3.02
N SER A 63 2.41 -19.51 -3.52
CA SER A 63 2.08 -19.39 -4.95
C SER A 63 2.47 -18.07 -5.62
N CYS A 64 2.87 -17.03 -4.89
CA CYS A 64 3.10 -15.69 -5.45
C CYS A 64 4.17 -14.89 -4.69
N TYR A 65 4.75 -13.83 -5.30
CA TYR A 65 5.80 -13.00 -4.66
C TYR A 65 5.43 -11.51 -4.53
N GLU A 66 5.62 -10.92 -3.36
CA GLU A 66 5.36 -9.49 -3.13
C GLU A 66 6.53 -8.60 -3.57
N GLY A 67 6.24 -7.42 -4.11
CA GLY A 67 7.25 -6.45 -4.57
C GLY A 67 8.19 -7.05 -5.62
N ILE A 68 9.50 -7.06 -5.33
CA ILE A 68 10.51 -7.79 -6.13
C ILE A 68 10.84 -9.19 -5.60
N GLY A 69 10.13 -9.68 -4.56
CA GLY A 69 10.25 -11.05 -4.06
C GLY A 69 11.53 -11.37 -3.28
N VAL A 70 12.20 -10.39 -2.68
CA VAL A 70 13.34 -10.61 -1.76
C VAL A 70 12.93 -11.43 -0.53
N THR A 71 11.70 -11.23 -0.05
CA THR A 71 11.06 -11.97 1.05
C THR A 71 10.44 -13.31 0.63
N TYR A 72 10.39 -13.64 -0.66
CA TYR A 72 9.71 -14.85 -1.13
C TYR A 72 10.37 -16.13 -0.62
N LYS A 73 9.62 -16.94 0.16
CA LYS A 73 10.07 -18.23 0.72
C LYS A 73 9.35 -19.46 0.16
N GLY A 74 8.37 -19.28 -0.73
CA GLY A 74 7.58 -20.38 -1.31
C GLY A 74 8.40 -21.39 -2.14
N THR A 75 7.72 -22.43 -2.63
CA THR A 75 8.34 -23.68 -3.07
C THR A 75 8.48 -23.84 -4.60
N VAL A 76 8.15 -22.81 -5.39
CA VAL A 76 8.25 -22.87 -6.86
C VAL A 76 9.70 -23.08 -7.30
N SER A 77 9.88 -24.00 -8.27
CA SER A 77 11.17 -24.50 -8.75
C SER A 77 11.24 -24.61 -10.29
N LYS A 78 10.51 -23.75 -11.01
CA LYS A 78 10.56 -23.62 -12.47
C LYS A 78 10.84 -22.19 -12.92
N SER A 79 11.57 -22.07 -14.03
CA SER A 79 11.76 -20.82 -14.76
C SER A 79 10.60 -20.52 -15.70
N VAL A 80 10.54 -19.28 -16.20
CA VAL A 80 9.57 -18.83 -17.22
C VAL A 80 9.68 -19.57 -18.56
N SER A 81 10.80 -20.26 -18.84
CA SER A 81 10.93 -21.16 -20.00
C SER A 81 10.49 -22.60 -19.70
N GLY A 82 9.86 -22.83 -18.53
CA GLY A 82 9.38 -24.12 -18.05
C GLY A 82 10.48 -25.06 -17.53
N LYS A 83 11.75 -24.63 -17.52
CA LYS A 83 12.89 -25.45 -17.08
C LYS A 83 12.92 -25.60 -15.56
N THR A 84 13.28 -26.80 -15.10
CA THR A 84 13.46 -27.06 -13.67
C THR A 84 14.71 -26.36 -13.15
N CYS A 85 14.57 -25.64 -12.04
CA CYS A 85 15.68 -25.00 -11.35
C CYS A 85 16.68 -26.03 -10.80
N LYS A 86 17.97 -25.68 -10.81
CA LYS A 86 19.05 -26.42 -10.15
C LYS A 86 19.12 -26.06 -8.66
N ILE A 87 19.61 -26.98 -7.85
CA ILE A 87 19.87 -26.74 -6.42
C ILE A 87 20.94 -25.64 -6.27
N TRP A 88 20.76 -24.75 -5.30
CA TRP A 88 21.70 -23.67 -5.04
C TRP A 88 23.09 -24.18 -4.65
N ASP A 89 24.14 -23.55 -5.18
CA ASP A 89 25.53 -23.95 -4.96
C ASP A 89 26.00 -23.67 -3.51
N LEU A 90 27.17 -24.21 -3.14
CA LEU A 90 27.68 -24.12 -1.77
C LEU A 90 28.03 -22.69 -1.34
N HIS A 91 28.46 -21.82 -2.26
CA HIS A 91 28.77 -20.43 -1.95
C HIS A 91 27.47 -19.64 -1.74
N THR A 92 26.55 -19.71 -2.70
CA THR A 92 25.23 -19.08 -2.59
C THR A 92 24.49 -19.48 -1.31
N ARG A 93 24.49 -20.77 -0.96
CA ARG A 93 23.84 -21.26 0.27
C ARG A 93 24.49 -20.77 1.55
N LYS A 94 25.82 -20.57 1.58
CA LYS A 94 26.51 -20.02 2.76
C LYS A 94 26.28 -18.51 2.92
N HIS A 95 26.31 -17.75 1.82
CA HIS A 95 26.29 -16.29 1.88
C HIS A 95 24.88 -15.68 1.88
N TYR A 96 23.87 -16.32 1.25
CA TYR A 96 22.54 -15.71 1.06
C TYR A 96 21.35 -16.55 1.53
N LEU A 97 21.51 -17.88 1.70
CA LEU A 97 20.40 -18.81 2.03
C LEU A 97 20.65 -19.63 3.30
N SER A 98 21.56 -19.19 4.17
CA SER A 98 21.92 -19.91 5.40
C SER A 98 20.75 -20.06 6.37
N SER A 99 19.88 -19.04 6.42
CA SER A 99 18.62 -18.97 7.16
C SER A 99 17.38 -19.40 6.35
N ASP A 100 17.56 -19.87 5.11
CA ASP A 100 16.45 -20.39 4.29
C ASP A 100 16.13 -21.86 4.63
N LEU A 101 15.04 -22.39 4.07
CA LEU A 101 14.59 -23.76 4.31
C LEU A 101 15.73 -24.76 4.01
N HIS A 102 15.98 -25.69 4.94
CA HIS A 102 17.09 -26.64 4.88
C HIS A 102 18.48 -25.99 4.65
N SER A 103 18.70 -24.74 5.10
CA SER A 103 19.87 -23.92 4.79
C SER A 103 20.15 -23.82 3.28
N GLY A 104 19.08 -23.50 2.55
CA GLY A 104 19.07 -23.32 1.09
C GLY A 104 19.26 -24.60 0.29
N ARG A 105 19.25 -25.80 0.90
CA ARG A 105 19.40 -27.11 0.22
C ARG A 105 18.15 -27.51 -0.57
N HIS A 106 17.69 -26.61 -1.43
CA HIS A 106 16.57 -26.76 -2.35
C HIS A 106 16.92 -26.14 -3.71
N ASN A 107 16.06 -26.33 -4.69
CA ASN A 107 16.10 -25.61 -5.97
C ASN A 107 15.02 -24.51 -6.07
N TYR A 108 14.31 -24.21 -4.97
CA TYR A 108 13.27 -23.18 -4.95
C TYR A 108 13.81 -21.79 -5.29
N CYS A 109 13.04 -21.04 -6.06
CA CYS A 109 13.32 -19.70 -6.54
C CYS A 109 13.46 -18.68 -5.40
N ARG A 110 14.40 -17.73 -5.54
CA ARG A 110 14.70 -16.70 -4.54
C ARG A 110 15.16 -15.41 -5.23
N ASN A 111 15.10 -14.27 -4.54
CA ASN A 111 15.73 -13.03 -5.01
C ASN A 111 16.84 -12.53 -4.06
N ILE A 112 17.93 -13.29 -4.02
CA ILE A 112 19.12 -13.04 -3.19
C ILE A 112 20.04 -11.90 -3.66
N GLN A 113 19.69 -11.23 -4.75
CA GLN A 113 20.54 -10.20 -5.40
C GLN A 113 19.74 -8.96 -5.82
N TYR A 114 18.59 -8.70 -5.20
CA TYR A 114 17.74 -7.53 -5.46
C TYR A 114 17.42 -7.29 -6.95
N ARG A 115 17.26 -8.39 -7.72
CA ARG A 115 16.89 -8.35 -9.14
C ARG A 115 15.40 -8.00 -9.30
N LEU A 116 14.93 -7.88 -10.54
CA LEU A 116 13.54 -7.49 -10.82
C LEU A 116 12.47 -8.43 -10.22
N ARG A 117 12.76 -9.73 -10.10
CA ARG A 117 11.90 -10.74 -9.46
C ARG A 117 12.69 -12.00 -9.06
N PRO A 118 12.11 -12.97 -8.31
CA PRO A 118 12.77 -14.22 -8.00
C PRO A 118 13.24 -14.99 -9.24
N TRP A 119 14.39 -15.65 -9.09
CA TRP A 119 15.11 -16.33 -10.17
C TRP A 119 15.75 -17.62 -9.67
N CYS A 120 16.26 -18.42 -10.60
CA CYS A 120 17.05 -19.60 -10.29
C CYS A 120 18.09 -19.90 -11.38
N ASN A 121 19.02 -20.79 -11.09
CA ASN A 121 19.94 -21.35 -12.08
C ASN A 121 19.24 -22.48 -12.86
N VAL A 122 19.26 -22.43 -14.18
CA VAL A 122 18.77 -23.50 -15.08
C VAL A 122 19.89 -24.00 -16.00
N GLN A 123 19.64 -25.09 -16.74
CA GLN A 123 20.61 -25.67 -17.68
C GLN A 123 20.11 -25.58 -19.12
N ILE A 124 20.88 -24.91 -19.97
CA ILE A 124 20.57 -24.71 -21.40
C ILE A 124 21.86 -25.00 -22.19
N ASN A 125 21.79 -25.88 -23.18
CA ASN A 125 22.92 -26.24 -24.06
C ASN A 125 24.24 -26.54 -23.31
N HIS A 126 24.13 -27.34 -22.22
CA HIS A 126 25.18 -27.68 -21.25
C HIS A 126 25.76 -26.52 -20.40
N GLN A 127 25.37 -25.27 -20.65
CA GLN A 127 25.71 -24.13 -19.80
C GLN A 127 24.70 -23.97 -18.66
N VAL A 128 25.15 -23.38 -17.54
CA VAL A 128 24.28 -22.97 -16.44
C VAL A 128 24.02 -21.47 -16.60
N VAL A 129 22.75 -21.09 -16.71
CA VAL A 129 22.32 -19.70 -16.89
C VAL A 129 21.27 -19.32 -15.85
N GLN A 130 21.09 -18.02 -15.62
CA GLN A 130 20.14 -17.49 -14.66
C GLN A 130 18.85 -17.10 -15.39
N GLU A 131 17.72 -17.70 -15.01
CA GLU A 131 16.40 -17.32 -15.52
C GLU A 131 15.47 -16.88 -14.39
N TYR A 132 14.57 -15.95 -14.70
CA TYR A 132 13.48 -15.59 -13.80
C TYR A 132 12.50 -16.75 -13.64
N CYS A 133 11.88 -16.82 -12.47
CA CYS A 133 10.96 -17.90 -12.15
C CYS A 133 9.53 -17.65 -12.63
N ASP A 134 8.83 -18.75 -12.94
CA ASP A 134 7.40 -18.75 -13.23
C ASP A 134 6.60 -18.73 -11.93
N ILE A 135 6.67 -17.57 -11.27
CA ILE A 135 5.88 -17.23 -10.09
C ILE A 135 5.11 -15.97 -10.47
N PRO A 136 3.78 -15.90 -10.31
CA PRO A 136 3.07 -14.65 -10.43
C PRO A 136 3.53 -13.69 -9.31
N PRO A 137 3.65 -12.37 -9.56
CA PRO A 137 3.65 -11.44 -8.44
C PRO A 137 2.37 -11.66 -7.62
N ALA A 138 2.43 -11.45 -6.32
CA ALA A 138 1.21 -11.26 -5.53
C ALA A 138 0.50 -10.05 -6.15
N GLU A 139 -0.78 -10.19 -6.51
CA GLU A 139 -1.50 -9.15 -7.24
C GLU A 139 -1.65 -7.91 -6.36
N LEU A 140 -0.74 -6.95 -6.53
CA LEU A 140 -1.04 -5.56 -6.26
C LEU A 140 -2.04 -5.12 -7.34
N THR A 141 -3.32 -5.37 -7.08
CA THR A 141 -4.48 -4.89 -7.85
C THR A 141 -4.62 -3.36 -7.83
N CYS A 142 -3.69 -2.66 -7.17
CA CYS A 142 -3.66 -1.21 -7.10
C CYS A 142 -3.50 -0.57 -8.48
N GLY A 143 -4.09 0.62 -8.66
CA GLY A 143 -3.95 1.40 -9.89
C GLY A 143 -4.58 0.75 -11.13
N GLN A 144 -5.26 -0.39 -10.98
CA GLN A 144 -6.01 -1.06 -12.04
C GLN A 144 -7.48 -0.64 -11.99
N ARG A 145 -8.06 -0.35 -13.16
CA ARG A 145 -9.49 -0.05 -13.32
C ARG A 145 -10.08 -0.89 -14.44
N THR A 146 -11.33 -1.32 -14.29
CA THR A 146 -12.01 -2.15 -15.29
C THR A 146 -12.40 -1.27 -16.47
N ILE A 147 -11.57 -1.25 -17.53
CA ILE A 147 -11.75 -0.38 -18.70
C ILE A 147 -13.03 -0.76 -19.47
N GLN A 148 -14.16 -0.18 -19.07
CA GLN A 148 -15.34 -0.13 -19.92
C GLN A 148 -15.05 0.75 -21.14
N LYS A 149 -15.44 0.30 -22.34
CA LYS A 149 -15.34 1.09 -23.58
C LYS A 149 -16.43 2.17 -23.65
N GLN A 150 -16.49 3.07 -22.68
CA GLN A 150 -17.31 4.27 -22.76
C GLN A 150 -16.53 5.36 -23.51
N THR A 151 -17.19 6.02 -24.46
CA THR A 151 -16.55 7.02 -25.33
C THR A 151 -16.28 8.30 -24.56
N LYS A 152 -15.02 8.75 -24.52
CA LYS A 152 -14.62 10.04 -23.94
C LYS A 152 -15.47 11.18 -24.53
N ILE A 153 -16.30 11.79 -23.69
CA ILE A 153 -16.93 13.09 -23.96
C ILE A 153 -15.96 14.18 -23.46
N VAL A 154 -15.98 15.36 -24.09
CA VAL A 154 -15.00 16.43 -23.84
C VAL A 154 -15.67 17.60 -23.12
N GLY A 155 -15.07 18.07 -22.01
CA GLY A 155 -15.50 19.30 -21.32
C GLY A 155 -15.54 19.28 -19.79
N GLY A 156 -14.99 18.25 -19.13
CA GLY A 156 -15.11 18.05 -17.67
C GLY A 156 -16.20 17.04 -17.36
N THR A 157 -15.94 15.78 -17.71
CA THR A 157 -16.94 14.72 -17.81
C THR A 157 -17.51 14.35 -16.44
N VAL A 158 -18.82 14.08 -16.41
CA VAL A 158 -19.38 13.18 -15.39
C VAL A 158 -18.69 11.83 -15.59
N SER A 159 -18.08 11.34 -14.52
CA SER A 159 -17.35 10.06 -14.49
C SER A 159 -18.09 9.05 -13.62
N THR A 160 -17.67 7.80 -13.69
CA THR A 160 -18.19 6.72 -12.84
C THR A 160 -17.11 6.25 -11.87
N VAL A 161 -17.50 5.70 -10.73
CA VAL A 161 -16.54 5.18 -9.76
C VAL A 161 -15.75 3.99 -10.30
N GLU A 162 -16.25 3.26 -11.30
CA GLU A 162 -15.49 2.23 -12.00
C GLU A 162 -14.30 2.80 -12.81
N SER A 163 -14.36 4.08 -13.19
CA SER A 163 -13.25 4.81 -13.81
C SER A 163 -12.21 5.30 -12.81
N HIS A 164 -12.59 5.51 -11.54
CA HIS A 164 -11.69 5.95 -10.45
C HIS A 164 -11.97 5.17 -9.15
N PRO A 165 -11.80 3.84 -9.12
CA PRO A 165 -12.31 2.97 -8.04
C PRO A 165 -11.62 3.15 -6.68
N TRP A 166 -10.57 3.96 -6.61
CA TRP A 166 -9.92 4.44 -5.39
C TRP A 166 -10.59 5.68 -4.77
N ILE A 167 -11.54 6.34 -5.45
CA ILE A 167 -12.13 7.58 -4.95
C ILE A 167 -12.89 7.35 -3.63
N ALA A 168 -12.56 8.18 -2.64
CA ALA A 168 -13.14 8.13 -1.31
C ALA A 168 -13.88 9.45 -1.00
N ALA A 169 -15.20 9.37 -0.82
CA ALA A 169 -16.00 10.52 -0.42
C ALA A 169 -16.00 10.64 1.12
N ILE A 170 -15.38 11.69 1.64
CA ILE A 170 -15.27 11.95 3.09
C ILE A 170 -16.43 12.85 3.52
N PHE A 171 -17.19 12.38 4.50
CA PHE A 171 -18.32 13.10 5.08
C PHE A 171 -18.10 13.37 6.57
N TRP A 172 -18.59 14.52 7.02
CA TRP A 172 -18.62 14.94 8.43
C TRP A 172 -20.07 15.04 8.91
N ARG A 173 -20.33 14.68 10.17
CA ARG A 173 -21.60 14.90 10.85
C ARG A 173 -21.64 16.29 11.48
N SER A 174 -22.57 17.12 11.02
CA SER A 174 -22.83 18.44 11.60
C SER A 174 -23.34 18.35 13.04
N LYS A 175 -23.39 19.50 13.75
CA LYS A 175 -24.07 19.61 15.06
C LYS A 175 -25.58 19.31 14.98
N SER A 176 -26.19 19.43 13.80
CA SER A 176 -27.57 18.98 13.49
C SER A 176 -27.67 17.49 13.10
N ASN A 177 -26.59 16.71 13.26
CA ASN A 177 -26.48 15.29 12.91
C ASN A 177 -26.73 14.98 11.41
N GLN A 178 -26.60 15.97 10.52
CA GLN A 178 -26.68 15.80 9.08
C GLN A 178 -25.32 15.33 8.53
N LYS A 179 -25.33 14.37 7.60
CA LYS A 179 -24.13 13.90 6.88
C LYS A 179 -23.81 14.91 5.76
N VAL A 180 -22.73 15.67 5.93
CA VAL A 180 -22.31 16.73 4.98
C VAL A 180 -21.02 16.28 4.29
N PHE A 181 -20.96 16.38 2.95
CA PHE A 181 -19.73 16.10 2.20
C PHE A 181 -18.65 17.13 2.57
N ARG A 182 -17.41 16.67 2.78
CA ARG A 182 -16.31 17.50 3.27
C ARG A 182 -15.14 17.58 2.30
N CYS A 183 -14.67 16.44 1.79
CA CYS A 183 -13.49 16.31 0.95
C CYS A 183 -13.51 15.01 0.14
N GLY A 184 -12.68 14.95 -0.90
CA GLY A 184 -12.24 13.71 -1.53
C GLY A 184 -11.10 13.01 -0.75
N GLY A 185 -10.71 11.86 -1.25
CA GLY A 185 -9.65 11.00 -0.72
C GLY A 185 -9.33 9.88 -1.71
N SER A 186 -8.25 9.14 -1.47
CA SER A 186 -7.87 7.96 -2.26
C SER A 186 -7.62 6.74 -1.38
N LEU A 187 -8.19 5.58 -1.73
CA LEU A 187 -7.95 4.31 -1.06
C LEU A 187 -6.56 3.77 -1.43
N ILE A 188 -5.63 3.70 -0.48
CA ILE A 188 -4.26 3.21 -0.70
C ILE A 188 -4.06 1.77 -0.20
N SER A 189 -4.93 1.31 0.71
CA SER A 189 -5.11 -0.10 1.06
C SER A 189 -6.51 -0.31 1.63
N ALA A 190 -6.95 -1.56 1.80
CA ALA A 190 -8.30 -1.89 2.27
C ALA A 190 -8.74 -1.12 3.53
N CYS A 191 -7.82 -0.84 4.48
CA CYS A 191 -8.11 -0.14 5.73
C CYS A 191 -7.63 1.32 5.78
N TRP A 192 -7.05 1.86 4.71
CA TRP A 192 -6.39 3.18 4.73
C TRP A 192 -6.73 4.05 3.52
N VAL A 193 -7.22 5.25 3.81
CA VAL A 193 -7.47 6.32 2.83
C VAL A 193 -6.51 7.49 3.09
N ILE A 194 -5.95 8.04 2.03
CA ILE A 194 -5.11 9.24 2.03
C ILE A 194 -5.91 10.44 1.52
N THR A 195 -5.66 11.63 2.06
CA THR A 195 -6.41 12.87 1.77
C THR A 195 -5.58 14.09 2.22
N ALA A 196 -6.14 15.30 2.12
CA ALA A 196 -5.51 16.53 2.56
C ALA A 196 -5.72 16.77 4.08
N ALA A 197 -4.82 17.51 4.73
CA ALA A 197 -4.90 17.82 6.15
C ALA A 197 -5.92 18.93 6.45
N HIS A 198 -6.03 19.95 5.59
CA HIS A 198 -6.98 21.06 5.74
C HIS A 198 -8.46 20.62 5.73
N CYS A 199 -8.74 19.38 5.30
CA CYS A 199 -10.04 18.74 5.41
C CYS A 199 -10.53 18.62 6.86
N PHE A 200 -9.63 18.60 7.85
CA PHE A 200 -9.96 18.38 9.27
C PHE A 200 -9.78 19.66 10.10
N PRO A 201 -10.58 19.86 11.16
CA PRO A 201 -10.36 20.94 12.12
C PRO A 201 -9.22 20.57 13.08
N GLU A 202 -8.56 21.57 13.66
CA GLU A 202 -7.47 21.37 14.61
C GLU A 202 -7.97 21.01 16.03
N GLY A 203 -7.13 20.29 16.78
CA GLY A 203 -7.25 20.13 18.23
C GLY A 203 -8.52 19.40 18.70
N SER A 204 -9.09 19.86 19.82
CA SER A 204 -10.19 19.19 20.53
C SER A 204 -11.53 19.16 19.76
N GLN A 205 -11.63 19.87 18.63
CA GLN A 205 -12.78 19.78 17.72
C GLN A 205 -12.68 18.55 16.81
N MET A 206 -11.51 17.92 16.65
CA MET A 206 -11.30 16.78 15.75
C MET A 206 -11.77 15.45 16.36
N ARG A 207 -13.08 15.22 16.35
CA ARG A 207 -13.66 13.93 16.77
C ARG A 207 -13.75 12.98 15.58
N HIS A 208 -12.81 12.03 15.48
CA HIS A 208 -12.80 10.98 14.43
C HIS A 208 -14.16 10.30 14.21
N ARG A 209 -14.94 10.09 15.27
CA ARG A 209 -16.29 9.46 15.25
C ARG A 209 -17.35 10.25 14.48
N ASP A 210 -17.13 11.55 14.26
CA ASP A 210 -18.02 12.39 13.46
C ASP A 210 -17.75 12.24 11.95
N PHE A 211 -16.66 11.57 11.56
CA PHE A 211 -16.27 11.35 10.17
C PHE A 211 -16.61 9.94 9.68
N SER A 212 -17.04 9.86 8.43
CA SER A 212 -17.28 8.61 7.70
C SER A 212 -16.76 8.72 6.28
N VAL A 213 -16.17 7.63 5.78
CA VAL A 213 -15.74 7.50 4.40
C VAL A 213 -16.74 6.62 3.66
N THR A 214 -17.14 7.01 2.46
CA THR A 214 -17.88 6.15 1.53
C THR A 214 -17.06 5.95 0.25
N LEU A 215 -16.83 4.69 -0.11
CA LEU A 215 -16.18 4.23 -1.34
C LEU A 215 -17.26 3.80 -2.35
N GLY A 216 -16.97 3.81 -3.66
CA GLY A 216 -17.93 3.38 -4.69
C GLY A 216 -19.13 4.32 -4.89
N LYS A 217 -19.02 5.59 -4.50
CA LYS A 217 -20.10 6.58 -4.54
C LYS A 217 -20.16 7.39 -5.84
N ASN A 218 -21.12 7.10 -6.72
CA ASN A 218 -21.31 7.88 -7.96
C ASN A 218 -21.89 9.30 -7.73
N ALA A 219 -22.73 9.50 -6.70
CA ALA A 219 -23.34 10.79 -6.38
C ALA A 219 -23.36 11.08 -4.87
N ILE A 220 -23.11 12.32 -4.45
CA ILE A 220 -22.89 12.68 -3.04
C ILE A 220 -24.16 12.69 -2.18
N ASN A 221 -25.33 12.86 -2.80
CA ASN A 221 -26.65 13.00 -2.16
C ASN A 221 -27.54 11.75 -2.26
N GLU A 222 -27.34 10.91 -3.28
CA GLU A 222 -27.99 9.61 -3.45
C GLU A 222 -27.24 8.54 -2.60
N SER A 223 -27.64 7.26 -2.65
CA SER A 223 -26.89 6.15 -2.01
C SER A 223 -27.26 4.81 -2.62
N ASP A 224 -26.28 4.09 -3.19
CA ASP A 224 -26.47 2.73 -3.72
C ASP A 224 -25.79 1.70 -2.79
N SER A 225 -26.59 0.96 -2.01
CA SER A 225 -26.07 -0.07 -1.09
C SER A 225 -25.57 -1.36 -1.77
N THR A 226 -25.68 -1.48 -3.09
CA THR A 226 -25.11 -2.61 -3.86
C THR A 226 -23.69 -2.33 -4.35
N VAL A 227 -23.28 -1.06 -4.38
CA VAL A 227 -21.97 -0.59 -4.84
C VAL A 227 -21.18 0.10 -3.73
N GLU A 228 -21.84 0.91 -2.89
CA GLU A 228 -21.18 1.75 -1.89
C GLU A 228 -20.76 0.99 -0.63
N GLN A 229 -19.50 1.18 -0.23
CA GLN A 229 -18.99 0.69 1.05
C GLN A 229 -18.72 1.87 1.99
N THR A 230 -19.46 1.96 3.10
CA THR A 230 -19.34 3.06 4.08
C THR A 230 -18.70 2.61 5.39
N PHE A 231 -17.60 3.26 5.76
CA PHE A 231 -16.85 3.01 6.99
C PHE A 231 -16.87 4.24 7.91
N ARG A 232 -16.79 4.02 9.23
CA ARG A 232 -16.42 5.07 10.18
C ARG A 232 -14.90 5.24 10.17
N VAL A 233 -14.43 6.43 10.52
CA VAL A 233 -13.00 6.66 10.77
C VAL A 233 -12.65 6.19 12.20
N GLU A 234 -11.64 5.32 12.30
CA GLU A 234 -11.07 4.87 13.57
C GLU A 234 -10.09 5.92 14.11
N GLN A 235 -9.19 6.39 13.25
CA GLN A 235 -8.16 7.36 13.58
C GLN A 235 -7.84 8.27 12.39
N ILE A 236 -7.55 9.54 12.69
CA ILE A 236 -7.06 10.54 11.74
C ILE A 236 -5.60 10.82 12.11
N PHE A 237 -4.70 10.78 11.12
CA PHE A 237 -3.32 11.18 11.25
C PHE A 237 -3.08 12.38 10.33
N ILE A 238 -2.99 13.58 10.91
CA ILE A 238 -2.50 14.78 10.20
C ILE A 238 -0.96 14.76 10.27
N HIS A 239 -0.29 15.19 9.21
CA HIS A 239 1.17 15.30 9.21
C HIS A 239 1.66 16.29 10.27
N GLU A 240 2.66 15.90 11.07
CA GLU A 240 3.12 16.65 12.26
C GLU A 240 3.71 18.03 11.96
N LEU A 241 4.04 18.30 10.70
CA LEU A 241 4.53 19.58 10.20
C LEU A 241 3.50 20.33 9.31
N PHE A 242 2.23 19.92 9.33
CA PHE A 242 1.15 20.72 8.76
C PHE A 242 0.75 21.84 9.73
N ASN A 243 0.39 23.00 9.21
CA ASN A 243 -0.02 24.16 10.00
C ASN A 243 -1.36 24.71 9.48
N HIS A 244 -2.38 24.74 10.34
CA HIS A 244 -3.69 25.29 10.00
C HIS A 244 -3.71 26.84 9.94
N THR A 245 -2.65 27.53 10.40
CA THR A 245 -2.66 28.98 10.63
C THR A 245 -1.91 29.83 9.60
N ASP A 246 -0.89 29.30 8.93
CA ASP A 246 0.02 30.09 8.07
C ASP A 246 -0.39 30.17 6.59
N GLN A 247 -1.44 29.44 6.20
CA GLN A 247 -2.00 29.38 4.84
C GLN A 247 -0.99 29.00 3.74
N ASN A 248 0.14 28.37 4.09
CA ASN A 248 1.14 27.92 3.09
C ASN A 248 0.90 26.49 2.58
N TYR A 249 -0.02 25.74 3.19
CA TYR A 249 -0.40 24.36 2.83
C TYR A 249 0.79 23.38 2.74
N ASN A 250 1.91 23.67 3.41
CA ASN A 250 3.06 22.79 3.46
C ASN A 250 2.71 21.53 4.27
N ASN A 251 2.98 20.36 3.70
CA ASN A 251 2.58 19.07 4.27
C ASN A 251 1.05 18.90 4.44
N ASP A 252 0.26 19.44 3.50
CA ASP A 252 -1.18 19.23 3.45
C ASP A 252 -1.53 17.77 3.05
N ILE A 253 -1.35 16.86 4.00
CA ILE A 253 -1.54 15.41 3.86
C ILE A 253 -2.04 14.82 5.18
N ALA A 254 -3.04 13.95 5.07
CA ALA A 254 -3.58 13.18 6.19
C ALA A 254 -3.92 11.74 5.78
N LEU A 255 -3.90 10.84 6.76
CA LEU A 255 -4.31 9.45 6.63
C LEU A 255 -5.51 9.14 7.53
N LEU A 256 -6.47 8.39 6.98
CA LEU A 256 -7.64 7.89 7.66
C LEU A 256 -7.54 6.37 7.79
N LYS A 257 -7.53 5.89 9.03
CA LYS A 257 -7.70 4.46 9.34
C LYS A 257 -9.18 4.13 9.42
N LEU A 258 -9.64 3.15 8.67
CA LEU A 258 -11.05 2.75 8.58
C LEU A 258 -11.41 1.73 9.68
N VAL A 259 -12.57 1.91 10.33
CA VAL A 259 -13.08 0.92 11.30
C VAL A 259 -13.46 -0.36 10.57
N ALA A 260 -12.80 -1.47 10.91
CA ALA A 260 -13.11 -2.78 10.36
C ALA A 260 -14.51 -3.28 10.79
N ILE A 261 -15.27 -3.77 9.83
CA ILE A 261 -16.59 -4.41 10.01
C ILE A 261 -16.37 -5.93 9.93
N HIS A 262 -16.76 -6.67 10.98
CA HIS A 262 -16.54 -8.12 11.10
C HIS A 262 -15.07 -8.56 10.85
N GLY A 263 -14.10 -7.70 11.18
CA GLY A 263 -12.66 -7.97 10.99
C GLY A 263 -12.11 -7.66 9.59
N LYS A 264 -12.92 -7.09 8.68
CA LYS A 264 -12.48 -6.62 7.35
C LYS A 264 -12.72 -5.12 7.17
N CYS A 265 -11.96 -4.48 6.29
CA CYS A 265 -12.21 -3.11 5.86
C CYS A 265 -12.86 -3.13 4.46
N ALA A 266 -12.41 -2.30 3.51
CA ALA A 266 -12.92 -2.34 2.14
C ALA A 266 -12.67 -3.70 1.47
N GLU A 267 -13.70 -4.26 0.83
CA GLU A 267 -13.58 -5.43 -0.04
C GLU A 267 -13.46 -4.98 -1.50
N GLU A 268 -12.63 -5.66 -2.29
CA GLU A 268 -12.37 -5.22 -3.66
C GLU A 268 -13.54 -5.55 -4.61
N THR A 269 -13.95 -4.57 -5.41
CA THR A 269 -14.99 -4.69 -6.46
C THR A 269 -14.56 -3.96 -7.74
N ASN A 270 -15.42 -3.87 -8.75
CA ASN A 270 -15.15 -2.99 -9.91
C ASN A 270 -15.13 -1.50 -9.55
N SER A 271 -15.78 -1.13 -8.45
CA SER A 271 -16.10 0.24 -8.03
C SER A 271 -15.32 0.66 -6.77
N VAL A 272 -14.61 -0.29 -6.15
CA VAL A 272 -13.79 -0.13 -4.95
C VAL A 272 -12.48 -0.90 -5.13
N LYS A 273 -11.39 -0.19 -5.43
CA LYS A 273 -10.02 -0.71 -5.60
C LYS A 273 -9.01 0.24 -4.99
N THR A 274 -7.77 -0.20 -4.83
CA THR A 274 -6.69 0.66 -4.33
C THR A 274 -6.03 1.43 -5.46
N VAL A 275 -5.41 2.58 -5.16
CA VAL A 275 -4.45 3.25 -6.06
C VAL A 275 -3.03 2.90 -5.64
N CYS A 276 -2.10 2.74 -6.59
CA CYS A 276 -0.71 2.49 -6.23
C CYS A 276 -0.05 3.77 -5.71
N LEU A 277 0.82 3.65 -4.72
CA LEU A 277 1.74 4.74 -4.36
C LEU A 277 2.96 4.70 -5.30
N PRO A 278 3.39 5.84 -5.86
CA PRO A 278 4.60 5.91 -6.67
C PRO A 278 5.86 5.66 -5.81
N PRO A 279 6.98 5.20 -6.40
CA PRO A 279 8.24 5.05 -5.67
C PRO A 279 8.70 6.36 -5.00
N PRO A 280 9.36 6.29 -3.83
CA PRO A 280 9.82 7.47 -3.10
C PRO A 280 10.79 8.31 -3.95
N LEU A 281 10.65 9.64 -3.87
CA LEU A 281 11.43 10.63 -4.62
C LEU A 281 11.35 10.52 -6.16
N GLN A 282 10.46 9.69 -6.72
CA GLN A 282 10.21 9.62 -8.16
C GLN A 282 9.71 10.99 -8.67
N SER A 283 10.40 11.56 -9.65
CA SER A 283 9.89 12.70 -10.41
C SER A 283 9.16 12.24 -11.67
N LEU A 284 8.16 13.00 -12.08
CA LEU A 284 7.58 12.95 -13.41
C LEU A 284 8.11 14.15 -14.21
N PRO A 285 8.50 13.99 -15.49
CA PRO A 285 8.82 15.13 -16.33
C PRO A 285 7.58 16.01 -16.57
N PRO A 286 7.75 17.35 -16.63
CA PRO A 286 6.68 18.28 -17.01
C PRO A 286 6.06 17.94 -18.37
N GLY A 287 4.78 18.26 -18.53
CA GLY A 287 3.99 17.96 -19.72
C GLY A 287 3.35 16.57 -19.73
N ILE A 288 3.67 15.67 -18.79
CA ILE A 288 2.89 14.43 -18.60
C ILE A 288 1.44 14.77 -18.25
N THR A 289 0.51 14.14 -18.97
CA THR A 289 -0.92 14.16 -18.66
C THR A 289 -1.24 13.16 -17.55
N CYS A 290 -1.93 13.64 -16.54
CA CYS A 290 -2.49 12.89 -15.41
C CYS A 290 -4.01 13.13 -15.34
N GLU A 291 -4.71 12.40 -14.50
CA GLU A 291 -6.16 12.52 -14.29
C GLU A 291 -6.44 12.94 -12.84
N ILE A 292 -7.41 13.85 -12.68
CA ILE A 292 -7.98 14.26 -11.39
C ILE A 292 -9.45 13.87 -11.36
N ALA A 293 -9.95 13.51 -10.17
CA ALA A 293 -11.35 13.14 -9.98
C ALA A 293 -11.88 13.58 -8.61
N GLY A 294 -13.15 13.97 -8.54
CA GLY A 294 -13.76 14.48 -7.32
C GLY A 294 -15.22 14.92 -7.45
N TYR A 295 -15.71 15.55 -6.38
CA TYR A 295 -17.10 16.02 -6.23
C TYR A 295 -17.13 17.52 -5.85
N GLY A 296 -16.14 18.29 -6.30
CA GLY A 296 -16.04 19.72 -6.08
C GLY A 296 -17.05 20.52 -6.89
N LYS A 297 -16.99 21.84 -6.75
CA LYS A 297 -17.80 22.77 -7.53
C LYS A 297 -17.35 22.79 -8.99
N GLU A 298 -18.30 22.88 -9.90
CA GLU A 298 -18.02 23.01 -11.34
C GLU A 298 -17.47 24.39 -11.71
N ASN A 299 -17.69 25.39 -10.84
CA ASN A 299 -17.04 26.69 -10.89
C ASN A 299 -17.01 27.31 -9.48
N SER A 300 -15.96 28.09 -9.20
CA SER A 300 -15.73 28.83 -7.94
C SER A 300 -16.94 29.63 -7.44
N GLY A 301 -17.74 30.21 -8.34
CA GLY A 301 -18.92 31.02 -8.02
C GLY A 301 -20.18 30.24 -7.63
N LEU A 302 -20.19 28.92 -7.69
CA LEU A 302 -21.34 28.11 -7.27
C LEU A 302 -21.45 28.04 -5.74
N TRP A 303 -22.68 27.99 -5.23
CA TRP A 303 -22.95 27.75 -3.80
C TRP A 303 -23.03 26.26 -3.45
N TYR A 304 -23.16 25.38 -4.45
CA TYR A 304 -23.27 23.93 -4.32
C TYR A 304 -22.10 23.22 -5.02
N ASN A 305 -21.74 22.05 -4.51
CA ASN A 305 -20.80 21.11 -5.12
C ASN A 305 -21.47 20.30 -6.24
N SER A 306 -20.71 19.73 -7.17
CA SER A 306 -21.30 18.83 -8.18
C SER A 306 -21.94 17.62 -7.51
N GLN A 307 -23.13 17.25 -7.99
CA GLN A 307 -23.89 16.12 -7.46
C GLN A 307 -23.19 14.78 -7.75
N TYR A 308 -22.58 14.67 -8.93
CA TYR A 308 -21.99 13.45 -9.47
C TYR A 308 -20.46 13.55 -9.45
N LEU A 309 -19.79 12.38 -9.42
CA LEU A 309 -18.35 12.30 -9.65
C LEU A 309 -17.99 12.93 -11.00
N ARG A 310 -16.94 13.75 -11.02
CA ARG A 310 -16.36 14.31 -12.24
C ARG A 310 -14.89 13.99 -12.36
N GLU A 311 -14.41 14.04 -13.60
CA GLU A 311 -12.99 13.90 -13.93
C GLU A 311 -12.51 15.02 -14.87
N ALA A 312 -11.20 15.30 -14.80
CA ALA A 312 -10.51 16.09 -15.80
C ALA A 312 -9.10 15.51 -16.03
N GLN A 313 -8.56 15.71 -17.23
CA GLN A 313 -7.15 15.45 -17.50
C GLN A 313 -6.37 16.75 -17.33
N VAL A 314 -5.22 16.72 -16.65
CA VAL A 314 -4.35 17.87 -16.39
C VAL A 314 -2.91 17.53 -16.74
N ASN A 315 -2.16 18.50 -17.25
CA ASN A 315 -0.72 18.33 -17.50
C ASN A 315 0.08 18.87 -16.31
N LEU A 316 1.14 18.14 -15.93
CA LEU A 316 2.11 18.57 -14.93
C LEU A 316 2.88 19.81 -15.44
N LEU A 317 2.85 20.91 -14.69
CA LEU A 317 3.67 22.08 -14.97
C LEU A 317 5.07 21.90 -14.37
N ALA A 318 6.05 22.62 -14.93
CA ALA A 318 7.41 22.63 -14.39
C ALA A 318 7.47 23.46 -13.09
N ASP A 319 8.28 23.02 -12.13
CA ASP A 319 8.40 23.65 -10.81
C ASP A 319 8.88 25.11 -10.90
N ASP A 320 9.74 25.44 -11.88
CA ASP A 320 10.22 26.79 -12.14
C ASP A 320 9.11 27.69 -12.71
N VAL A 321 8.28 27.18 -13.62
CA VAL A 321 7.10 27.88 -14.18
C VAL A 321 6.11 28.22 -13.07
N CYS A 322 5.74 27.26 -12.21
CA CYS A 322 4.77 27.56 -11.15
C CYS A 322 5.32 28.50 -10.06
N ARG A 323 6.65 28.53 -9.87
CA ARG A 323 7.37 29.50 -9.01
C ARG A 323 7.56 30.88 -9.66
N GLN A 324 7.06 31.13 -10.87
CA GLN A 324 7.07 32.48 -11.44
C GLN A 324 6.10 33.39 -10.67
N LYS A 325 6.46 34.68 -10.55
CA LYS A 325 5.73 35.65 -9.70
C LYS A 325 4.26 35.87 -10.09
N HIS A 326 3.91 35.67 -11.36
CA HIS A 326 2.52 35.81 -11.83
C HIS A 326 1.68 34.54 -11.59
N TYR A 327 2.34 33.37 -11.47
CA TYR A 327 1.75 32.14 -10.95
C TYR A 327 1.60 32.26 -9.41
N TYR A 328 2.46 31.62 -8.62
CA TYR A 328 2.38 31.64 -7.16
C TYR A 328 3.68 32.06 -6.46
N GLY A 329 4.77 32.28 -7.21
CA GLY A 329 6.03 32.76 -6.65
C GLY A 329 6.55 31.85 -5.53
N ASN A 330 6.92 32.49 -4.41
CA ASN A 330 7.49 31.82 -3.23
C ASN A 330 6.49 30.96 -2.43
N MET A 331 5.20 30.92 -2.79
CA MET A 331 4.24 30.03 -2.12
C MET A 331 4.47 28.56 -2.48
N ILE A 332 5.08 28.26 -3.63
CA ILE A 332 5.35 26.88 -4.08
C ILE A 332 6.68 26.39 -3.54
N ASN A 333 6.63 25.46 -2.59
CA ASN A 333 7.80 24.80 -2.01
C ASN A 333 8.06 23.41 -2.65
N ASN A 334 9.00 22.63 -2.13
CA ASN A 334 9.40 21.34 -2.72
C ASN A 334 8.42 20.18 -2.44
N ASN A 335 7.50 20.34 -1.48
CA ASN A 335 6.48 19.36 -1.10
C ASN A 335 5.18 19.47 -1.90
N MET A 336 5.14 20.39 -2.86
CA MET A 336 4.01 20.58 -3.75
C MET A 336 4.46 20.71 -5.20
N PHE A 337 3.52 20.53 -6.12
CA PHE A 337 3.66 20.78 -7.55
C PHE A 337 2.35 21.33 -8.11
N CYS A 338 2.36 21.75 -9.37
CA CYS A 338 1.20 22.34 -10.02
C CYS A 338 0.81 21.56 -11.28
N ALA A 339 -0.49 21.43 -11.54
CA ALA A 339 -1.00 20.84 -12.77
C ALA A 339 -2.28 21.57 -13.21
N ALA A 340 -2.47 21.71 -14.51
CA ALA A 340 -3.65 22.34 -15.10
C ALA A 340 -3.93 21.80 -16.50
N ARG A 341 -5.13 22.06 -17.03
CA ARG A 341 -5.39 21.84 -18.46
C ARG A 341 -4.58 22.83 -19.32
N PRO A 342 -3.98 22.41 -20.44
CA PRO A 342 -3.31 23.31 -21.39
C PRO A 342 -4.23 24.40 -21.98
N ASP A 343 -5.54 24.17 -21.96
CA ASP A 343 -6.58 25.11 -22.42
C ASP A 343 -7.24 25.92 -21.30
N TRP A 344 -6.79 25.75 -20.04
CA TRP A 344 -7.33 26.38 -18.83
C TRP A 344 -8.85 26.21 -18.62
N SER A 345 -9.52 25.25 -19.28
CA SER A 345 -11.00 25.15 -19.28
C SER A 345 -11.61 24.32 -18.13
N GLN A 346 -10.81 23.53 -17.42
CA GLN A 346 -11.14 22.87 -16.15
C GLN A 346 -9.88 22.82 -15.28
N ASP A 347 -10.07 22.75 -13.96
CA ASP A 347 -9.07 22.47 -12.94
C ASP A 347 -9.76 21.85 -11.72
N ALA A 348 -9.01 21.40 -10.72
CA ALA A 348 -9.56 21.06 -9.42
C ALA A 348 -10.20 22.29 -8.75
N CYS A 349 -11.28 22.10 -7.98
CA CYS A 349 -12.05 23.19 -7.40
C CYS A 349 -12.42 22.92 -5.93
N GLN A 350 -13.14 23.87 -5.31
CA GLN A 350 -13.58 23.75 -3.92
C GLN A 350 -14.40 22.47 -3.72
N GLY A 351 -13.96 21.59 -2.83
CA GLY A 351 -14.59 20.29 -2.56
C GLY A 351 -13.92 19.09 -3.25
N ASP A 352 -13.05 19.31 -4.25
CA ASP A 352 -12.14 18.25 -4.73
C ASP A 352 -10.95 18.04 -3.80
N SER A 353 -10.71 18.97 -2.86
CA SER A 353 -9.78 18.89 -1.73
C SER A 353 -9.60 17.47 -1.20
N GLY A 354 -8.36 16.99 -1.13
CA GLY A 354 -8.01 15.64 -0.70
C GLY A 354 -8.16 14.54 -1.77
N GLY A 355 -8.80 14.83 -2.90
CA GLY A 355 -8.97 13.90 -4.01
C GLY A 355 -7.66 13.58 -4.77
N PRO A 356 -7.68 12.54 -5.62
CA PRO A 356 -6.52 12.08 -6.37
C PRO A 356 -6.07 13.05 -7.47
N LEU A 357 -4.75 13.11 -7.67
CA LEU A 357 -4.14 13.24 -8.99
C LEU A 357 -3.36 11.95 -9.27
N VAL A 358 -3.80 11.20 -10.29
CA VAL A 358 -3.22 9.92 -10.71
C VAL A 358 -2.59 10.02 -12.10
N CYS A 359 -1.42 9.41 -12.28
CA CYS A 359 -0.72 9.39 -13.57
C CYS A 359 -0.51 7.94 -14.01
N GLU A 360 -0.71 7.64 -15.30
CA GLU A 360 -0.61 6.28 -15.83
C GLU A 360 0.83 5.93 -16.21
N VAL A 361 1.31 4.79 -15.72
CA VAL A 361 2.66 4.28 -15.96
C VAL A 361 2.54 2.79 -16.26
N ASN A 362 2.85 2.38 -17.49
CA ASN A 362 2.77 0.98 -17.95
C ASN A 362 1.40 0.33 -17.59
N ASN A 363 0.31 0.99 -17.94
CA ASN A 363 -1.07 0.57 -17.69
C ASN A 363 -1.42 0.43 -16.18
N THR A 364 -0.70 1.11 -15.29
CA THR A 364 -0.99 1.17 -13.85
C THR A 364 -1.07 2.64 -13.40
N LEU A 365 -2.12 3.00 -12.65
CA LEU A 365 -2.34 4.36 -12.16
C LEU A 365 -1.74 4.57 -10.76
N PHE A 366 -0.84 5.55 -10.67
CA PHE A 366 -0.12 5.89 -9.45
C PHE A 366 -0.55 7.27 -8.92
N LEU A 367 -0.77 7.37 -7.61
CA LEU A 367 -1.16 8.59 -6.92
C LEU A 367 0.05 9.51 -6.70
N PHE A 368 0.34 10.40 -7.66
CA PHE A 368 1.44 11.35 -7.55
C PHE A 368 1.07 12.61 -6.75
N GLY A 369 -0.20 13.02 -6.77
CA GLY A 369 -0.68 14.21 -6.08
C GLY A 369 -1.94 13.99 -5.25
N ILE A 370 -2.10 14.83 -4.23
CA ILE A 370 -3.34 15.04 -3.49
C ILE A 370 -3.79 16.47 -3.76
N ILE A 371 -5.05 16.67 -4.15
CA ILE A 371 -5.62 18.01 -4.41
C ILE A 371 -5.57 18.83 -3.12
N SER A 372 -4.88 19.98 -3.14
CA SER A 372 -4.62 20.78 -1.94
C SER A 372 -5.27 22.17 -2.02
N TRP A 373 -4.82 23.06 -2.92
CA TRP A 373 -5.34 24.43 -3.02
C TRP A 373 -5.20 25.04 -4.43
N GLY A 374 -5.77 26.23 -4.64
CA GLY A 374 -5.65 27.01 -5.88
C GLY A 374 -6.30 28.39 -5.76
N ASP A 375 -5.88 29.35 -6.60
CA ASP A 375 -6.48 30.69 -6.70
C ASP A 375 -7.68 30.66 -7.65
N GLY A 376 -8.83 30.22 -7.14
CA GLY A 376 -10.04 29.98 -7.93
C GLY A 376 -10.05 28.58 -8.54
N CYS A 377 -10.74 28.42 -9.66
CA CYS A 377 -10.85 27.16 -10.40
C CYS A 377 -10.76 27.48 -11.89
N ALA A 378 -9.95 26.74 -12.66
CA ALA A 378 -9.79 26.94 -14.11
C ALA A 378 -9.40 28.39 -14.51
N LYS A 379 -8.49 29.01 -13.73
CA LYS A 379 -8.07 30.40 -13.90
C LYS A 379 -6.70 30.45 -14.58
N GLU A 380 -6.58 31.26 -15.64
CA GLU A 380 -5.35 31.33 -16.44
C GLU A 380 -4.13 31.74 -15.59
N ASN A 381 -3.02 31.02 -15.75
CA ASN A 381 -1.79 31.16 -14.95
C ASN A 381 -1.96 30.92 -13.45
N LYS A 382 -3.09 30.33 -13.01
CA LYS A 382 -3.40 29.96 -11.62
C LYS A 382 -3.82 28.48 -11.53
N PRO A 383 -2.86 27.57 -11.78
CA PRO A 383 -3.13 26.13 -11.80
C PRO A 383 -3.50 25.60 -10.40
N GLY A 384 -4.15 24.45 -10.34
CA GLY A 384 -4.28 23.66 -9.12
C GLY A 384 -2.91 23.30 -8.54
N VAL A 385 -2.83 23.29 -7.21
CA VAL A 385 -1.64 22.96 -6.43
C VAL A 385 -1.89 21.67 -5.64
N TYR A 386 -0.93 20.75 -5.71
CA TYR A 386 -1.07 19.37 -5.28
C TYR A 386 0.06 18.99 -4.33
N THR A 387 -0.26 18.31 -3.23
CA THR A 387 0.76 17.77 -2.30
C THR A 387 1.50 16.61 -2.96
N ARG A 388 2.84 16.69 -3.01
CA ARG A 388 3.72 15.76 -3.74
C ARG A 388 3.92 14.45 -2.98
N VAL A 389 3.11 13.44 -3.30
CA VAL A 389 3.02 12.17 -2.53
C VAL A 389 4.37 11.46 -2.40
N THR A 390 5.22 11.53 -3.42
CA THR A 390 6.57 10.91 -3.46
C THR A 390 7.53 11.40 -2.39
N ASN A 391 7.23 12.52 -1.70
CA ASN A 391 8.00 13.01 -0.55
C ASN A 391 7.54 12.36 0.77
N TYR A 392 6.34 11.74 0.80
CA TYR A 392 5.67 11.29 2.02
C TYR A 392 5.63 9.78 2.22
N ASN A 393 6.13 8.97 1.27
CA ASN A 393 6.16 7.50 1.36
C ASN A 393 6.64 6.98 2.73
N LYS A 394 7.73 7.55 3.28
CA LYS A 394 8.28 7.19 4.60
C LYS A 394 7.31 7.50 5.75
N TRP A 395 6.64 8.65 5.72
CA TRP A 395 5.64 9.02 6.72
C TRP A 395 4.38 8.13 6.60
N ILE A 396 3.95 7.81 5.39
CA ILE A 396 2.86 6.86 5.15
C ILE A 396 3.22 5.48 5.72
N GLU A 397 4.47 5.03 5.54
CA GLU A 397 4.96 3.76 6.09
C GLU A 397 4.95 3.77 7.62
N GLU A 398 5.46 4.84 8.24
CA GLU A 398 5.48 5.03 9.69
C GLU A 398 4.08 5.06 10.34
N LYS A 399 3.04 5.53 9.62
CA LYS A 399 1.66 5.54 10.16
C LYS A 399 0.90 4.24 9.86
N THR A 400 1.15 3.60 8.72
CA THR A 400 0.36 2.45 8.26
C THR A 400 1.01 1.09 8.52
N ASN A 401 2.34 1.03 8.64
CA ASN A 401 3.19 -0.17 8.60
C ASN A 401 3.11 -0.96 7.26
N LEU A 402 2.73 -0.31 6.15
CA LEU A 402 2.53 -0.94 4.84
C LEU A 402 3.73 -0.75 3.89
N SER A 403 4.90 -1.23 4.30
CA SER A 403 6.17 -1.15 3.55
C SER A 403 6.11 -1.72 2.13
N THR A 404 5.24 -2.70 1.89
CA THR A 404 4.99 -3.31 0.56
C THR A 404 4.29 -2.38 -0.43
N ILE A 405 3.64 -1.31 0.05
CA ILE A 405 2.96 -0.31 -0.80
C ILE A 405 3.82 0.96 -0.92
N THR A 406 4.49 1.37 0.16
CA THR A 406 5.29 2.61 0.22
C THR A 406 6.66 2.50 -0.46
N THR A 407 7.20 1.29 -0.64
CA THR A 407 8.39 1.06 -1.47
C THR A 407 8.15 1.36 -2.95
N GLY A 408 6.92 1.13 -3.44
CA GLY A 408 6.50 1.38 -4.82
C GLY A 408 7.07 0.38 -5.84
N THR A 409 6.29 0.07 -6.87
CA THR A 409 6.78 -0.68 -8.04
C THR A 409 7.67 0.22 -8.89
N LEU A 410 8.97 -0.09 -8.94
CA LEU A 410 9.94 0.63 -9.76
C LEU A 410 9.52 0.65 -11.24
N PHE A 411 9.71 1.81 -11.87
CA PHE A 411 9.64 1.92 -13.33
C PHE A 411 10.69 0.98 -13.96
N PRO A 412 10.36 0.23 -15.02
CA PRO A 412 11.38 -0.31 -15.90
C PRO A 412 12.11 0.87 -16.56
N GLN A 413 13.39 1.05 -16.21
CA GLN A 413 14.28 1.92 -16.96
C GLN A 413 14.41 1.36 -18.40
N LYS A 414 14.35 2.25 -19.40
CA LYS A 414 14.59 1.92 -20.81
C LYS A 414 16.08 1.89 -21.12
#